data_AF-A0AAW6MCD5-F1
#
_entry.id   AF-A0AAW6MCD5-F1
#
_cell.length_a   1.000
_cell.length_b   1.000
_cell.length_c   1.000
_cell.angle_alpha   90.00
_cell.angle_beta   90.00
_cell.angle_gamma   90.00
#
_symmetry.space_group_name_H-M   'P 1'
#
loop_
_entity.id
_entity.type
_entity.pdbx_description
1 polymer ?
#
loop_
_entity_poly.entity_id
_entity_poly.type
_entity_poly.pdbx_seq_one_letter_code
_entity_poly.pdbx_strand_id
1 'polypeptide(L)'
;CTALADEVELALQKYATYNHPKYGTIYAFEGDGFGNHMLMDDANVPSLLAMPYLGDVDVNDTIYQNTRRFVWSEDNPYFFKGKAGEGIGGPHIGYDMVWPM
;
A
#
# COMPACT_ATOMS: atom_id res chain seq x y z
N CYS A 1 22.27 15.27 0.97
CA CYS A 1 21.13 14.42 0.54
C CYS A 1 19.79 14.82 1.17
N THR A 2 19.76 15.73 2.15
CA THR A 2 18.51 16.14 2.84
C THR A 2 17.52 16.85 1.92
N ALA A 3 17.98 17.81 1.11
CA ALA A 3 17.08 18.59 0.25
C ALA A 3 16.18 17.74 -0.67
N LEU A 4 16.72 16.68 -1.28
CA LEU A 4 15.92 15.78 -2.11
C LEU A 4 14.96 14.92 -1.28
N ALA A 5 15.40 14.45 -0.11
CA ALA A 5 14.55 13.68 0.79
C ALA A 5 13.36 14.52 1.28
N ASP A 6 13.62 15.77 1.70
CA ASP A 6 12.61 16.72 2.15
C ASP A 6 11.60 17.04 1.02
N GLU A 7 12.10 17.23 -0.21
CA GLU A 7 11.25 17.47 -1.39
C GLU A 7 10.33 16.26 -1.68
N VAL A 8 10.88 15.05 -1.64
CA VAL A 8 10.11 13.82 -1.88
C VAL A 8 9.10 13.58 -0.75
N GLU A 9 9.49 13.77 0.52
CA GLU A 9 8.59 13.63 1.67
C GLU A 9 7.39 14.60 1.57
N LEU A 10 7.65 15.86 1.24
CA LEU A 10 6.59 16.85 1.03
C LEU A 10 5.66 16.47 -0.13
N ALA A 11 6.20 15.90 -1.21
CA ALA A 11 5.40 15.40 -2.32
C ALA A 11 4.53 14.21 -1.89
N LEU A 12 5.07 13.25 -1.14
CA LEU A 12 4.32 12.10 -0.63
C LEU A 12 3.17 12.53 0.29
N GLN A 13 3.43 13.45 1.24
CA GLN A 13 2.40 13.99 2.13
C GLN A 13 1.25 14.66 1.37
N LYS A 14 1.54 15.25 0.21
CA LYS A 14 0.55 15.96 -0.60
C LYS A 14 -0.19 15.08 -1.60
N TYR A 15 0.49 14.09 -2.18
CA TYR A 15 0.01 13.37 -3.36
C TYR A 15 -0.16 11.86 -3.17
N ALA A 16 0.46 11.24 -2.16
CA ALA A 16 0.43 9.79 -1.99
C ALA A 16 -0.76 9.28 -1.16
N THR A 17 -1.59 10.16 -0.59
CA THR A 17 -2.74 9.75 0.23
C THR A 17 -4.07 9.88 -0.52
N TYR A 18 -4.99 8.96 -0.24
CA TYR A 18 -6.34 8.94 -0.77
C TYR A 18 -7.37 8.80 0.37
N ASN A 19 -8.44 9.60 0.36
CA ASN A 19 -9.50 9.50 1.36
C ASN A 19 -10.50 8.40 0.96
N HIS A 20 -10.25 7.16 1.39
CA HIS A 20 -11.07 6.01 1.04
C HIS A 20 -12.39 6.01 1.84
N PRO A 21 -13.56 5.84 1.19
CA PRO A 21 -14.86 5.97 1.86
C PRO A 21 -15.09 4.97 3.00
N LYS A 22 -14.43 3.80 2.96
CA LYS A 22 -14.54 2.73 3.96
C LYS A 22 -13.41 2.71 5.00
N TYR A 23 -12.20 3.14 4.61
CA TYR A 23 -10.98 2.95 5.41
C TYR A 23 -10.47 4.25 6.02
N GLY A 24 -10.99 5.41 5.60
CA GLY A 24 -10.41 6.71 5.90
C GLY A 24 -9.23 7.01 4.97
N THR A 25 -8.36 7.94 5.38
CA THR A 25 -7.14 8.25 4.63
C THR A 25 -6.21 7.03 4.61
N ILE A 26 -5.82 6.62 3.40
CA ILE A 26 -4.88 5.53 3.10
C ILE A 26 -3.78 6.04 2.17
N TYR A 27 -2.67 5.29 2.07
CA TYR A 27 -1.70 5.47 1.00
C TYR A 27 -2.17 4.81 -0.28
N ALA A 28 -1.92 5.46 -1.42
CA ALA A 28 -2.05 4.87 -2.74
C ALA A 28 -0.77 4.10 -3.09
N PHE A 29 -0.91 3.02 -3.85
CA PHE A 29 0.25 2.23 -4.33
C PHE A 29 1.05 3.02 -5.36
N GLU A 30 0.34 3.64 -6.30
CA GLU A 30 0.92 4.53 -7.31
C GLU A 30 0.05 5.80 -7.44
N GLY A 31 0.69 6.92 -7.77
CA GLY A 31 0.03 8.18 -8.10
C GLY A 31 0.80 8.92 -9.18
N ASP A 32 0.09 9.59 -10.09
CA ASP A 32 0.69 10.21 -11.28
C ASP A 32 0.95 11.73 -11.15
N GLY A 33 0.49 12.34 -10.05
CA GLY A 33 0.57 13.79 -9.82
C GLY A 33 -0.52 14.61 -10.54
N PHE A 34 -1.37 13.98 -11.36
CA PHE A 34 -2.53 14.58 -12.02
C PHE A 34 -3.86 14.30 -11.31
N GLY A 35 -3.81 13.49 -10.24
CA GLY A 35 -4.94 13.16 -9.38
C GLY A 35 -5.45 11.74 -9.53
N ASN A 36 -4.79 10.90 -10.35
CA ASN A 36 -5.08 9.47 -10.38
C ASN A 36 -4.30 8.76 -9.26
N HIS A 37 -4.96 7.78 -8.64
CA HIS A 37 -4.39 6.93 -7.61
C HIS A 37 -4.72 5.48 -7.90
N MET A 38 -3.70 4.62 -7.96
CA MET A 38 -3.87 3.18 -8.00
C MET A 38 -3.97 2.66 -6.57
N LEU A 39 -5.12 2.06 -6.23
CA LEU A 39 -5.39 1.54 -4.90
C LEU A 39 -5.24 0.02 -4.93
N MET A 40 -4.08 -0.46 -4.49
CA MET A 40 -3.75 -1.88 -4.36
C MET A 40 -2.57 -2.06 -3.38
N ASP A 41 -2.05 -3.27 -3.27
CA ASP A 41 -0.68 -3.53 -2.83
C ASP A 41 -0.15 -4.76 -3.55
N ASP A 42 1.18 -4.88 -3.61
CA ASP A 42 1.88 -6.02 -4.19
C ASP A 42 2.71 -6.71 -3.10
N ALA A 43 2.90 -8.02 -3.21
CA ALA A 43 3.66 -8.77 -2.22
C ALA A 43 5.17 -8.47 -2.23
N ASN A 44 5.73 -7.96 -3.34
CA ASN A 44 7.14 -7.61 -3.41
C ASN A 44 7.46 -6.37 -2.56
N VAL A 45 8.48 -6.47 -1.72
CA VAL A 45 9.02 -5.34 -0.96
C VAL A 45 9.92 -4.48 -1.88
N PRO A 46 9.80 -3.14 -1.89
CA PRO A 46 8.98 -2.28 -1.02
C PRO A 46 7.48 -2.29 -1.38
N SER A 47 6.64 -2.59 -0.38
CA SER A 47 5.17 -2.60 -0.46
C SER A 47 4.57 -1.71 0.62
N LEU A 48 3.29 -1.33 0.47
CA LEU A 48 2.60 -0.53 1.49
C LEU A 48 2.53 -1.28 2.82
N LEU A 49 2.30 -2.60 2.78
CA LEU A 49 2.29 -3.44 3.97
C LEU A 49 3.64 -3.42 4.72
N ALA A 50 4.76 -3.31 3.99
CA ALA A 50 6.12 -3.39 4.51
C ALA A 50 6.73 -2.06 4.98
N MET A 51 6.04 -0.92 4.85
CA MET A 51 6.61 0.40 5.20
C MET A 51 7.19 0.48 6.64
N PRO A 52 6.54 -0.07 7.69
CA PRO A 52 7.16 -0.06 9.03
C PRO A 52 8.36 -1.00 9.16
N TYR A 53 8.41 -2.08 8.38
CA TYR A 53 9.57 -2.98 8.34
C TYR A 53 10.79 -2.29 7.72
N LEU A 54 10.56 -1.45 6.70
CA LEU A 54 11.60 -0.63 6.07
C LEU A 54 12.01 0.59 6.91
N GLY A 55 11.22 0.95 7.91
CA GLY A 55 11.43 2.11 8.76
C GLY A 55 10.93 3.43 8.16
N ASP A 56 10.08 3.36 7.13
CA ASP A 56 9.55 4.54 6.43
C ASP A 56 8.43 5.24 7.23
N VAL A 57 7.65 4.47 7.99
CA VAL A 57 6.55 4.97 8.84
C VAL A 57 6.49 4.21 10.17
N ASP A 58 5.94 4.84 11.22
CA ASP A 58 5.67 4.15 12.49
C ASP A 58 4.56 3.10 12.28
N VAL A 59 4.71 1.92 12.91
CA VAL A 59 3.68 0.86 12.83
C VAL A 59 2.34 1.32 13.37
N ASN A 60 2.29 2.32 14.25
CA ASN A 60 1.07 2.88 14.81
C ASN A 60 0.57 4.12 14.06
N ASP A 61 1.21 4.51 12.95
CA ASP A 61 0.69 5.58 12.09
C ASP A 61 -0.75 5.24 11.65
N THR A 62 -1.63 6.23 11.74
CA THR A 62 -3.07 6.02 11.50
C THR A 62 -3.34 5.77 10.01
N ILE A 63 -2.63 6.44 9.11
CA ILE A 63 -2.78 6.25 7.67
C ILE A 63 -2.25 4.87 7.28
N TYR A 64 -1.12 4.44 7.85
CA TYR A 64 -0.61 3.09 7.69
C TYR A 64 -1.59 2.04 8.20
N GLN A 65 -2.17 2.19 9.39
CA GLN A 65 -3.14 1.22 9.92
C GLN A 65 -4.40 1.13 9.06
N ASN A 66 -4.88 2.25 8.53
CA ASN A 66 -5.98 2.25 7.55
C ASN A 66 -5.58 1.54 6.27
N THR A 67 -4.37 1.80 5.77
CA THR A 67 -3.82 1.16 4.55
C THR A 67 -3.66 -0.33 4.76
N ARG A 68 -3.11 -0.77 5.89
CA ARG A 68 -2.98 -2.19 6.26
C ARG A 68 -4.32 -2.92 6.25
N ARG A 69 -5.38 -2.29 6.76
CA ARG A 69 -6.75 -2.84 6.71
C ARG A 69 -7.30 -2.91 5.28
N PHE A 70 -6.96 -1.95 4.43
CA PHE A 70 -7.34 -1.93 3.01
C PHE A 70 -6.62 -3.04 2.23
N VAL A 71 -5.29 -3.10 2.31
CA VAL A 71 -4.46 -4.02 1.50
C VAL A 71 -4.66 -5.50 1.88
N TRP A 72 -5.02 -5.78 3.14
CA TRP A 72 -5.38 -7.11 3.64
C TRP A 72 -6.89 -7.36 3.60
N SER A 73 -7.54 -6.99 2.49
CA SER A 73 -8.97 -7.19 2.26
C SER A 73 -9.27 -7.41 0.79
N GLU A 74 -10.46 -7.94 0.47
CA GLU A 74 -10.93 -8.12 -0.92
C GLU A 74 -11.10 -6.80 -1.70
N ASP A 75 -10.96 -5.63 -1.06
CA ASP A 75 -10.92 -4.34 -1.76
C ASP A 75 -9.56 -4.09 -2.45
N ASN A 76 -8.50 -4.82 -2.05
CA ASN A 76 -7.26 -4.89 -2.81
C ASN A 76 -7.42 -5.94 -3.92
N PRO A 77 -7.28 -5.57 -5.20
CA PRO A 77 -7.47 -6.50 -6.33
C PRO A 77 -6.51 -7.69 -6.32
N TYR A 78 -5.41 -7.62 -5.57
CA TYR A 78 -4.41 -8.69 -5.45
C TYR A 78 -4.41 -9.37 -4.07
N PHE A 79 -5.42 -9.12 -3.24
CA PHE A 79 -5.67 -9.95 -2.07
C PHE A 79 -6.50 -11.17 -2.45
N PHE A 80 -6.00 -12.37 -2.13
CA PHE A 80 -6.67 -13.62 -2.43
C PHE A 80 -6.90 -14.43 -1.17
N LYS A 81 -8.04 -15.13 -1.13
CA LYS A 81 -8.45 -15.97 0.00
C LYS A 81 -8.96 -17.31 -0.50
N GLY A 82 -8.37 -18.40 0.00
CA GLY A 82 -8.70 -19.76 -0.37
C GLY A 82 -8.69 -20.71 0.82
N LYS A 83 -8.88 -22.01 0.54
CA LYS A 83 -8.91 -23.06 1.58
C LYS A 83 -7.58 -23.22 2.31
N ALA A 84 -6.47 -22.93 1.64
CA ALA A 84 -5.11 -23.12 2.17
C ALA A 84 -4.57 -21.89 2.90
N GLY A 85 -5.24 -20.74 2.84
CA GLY A 85 -4.78 -19.49 3.42
C GLY A 85 -5.30 -18.27 2.67
N GLU A 86 -4.81 -17.10 3.07
CA GLU A 86 -5.07 -15.82 2.44
C GLU A 86 -3.80 -14.97 2.45
N GLY A 87 -3.71 -14.02 1.51
CA GLY A 87 -2.56 -13.15 1.40
C GLY A 87 -2.59 -12.29 0.15
N ILE A 88 -1.53 -11.52 -0.04
CA ILE A 88 -1.35 -10.64 -1.19
C ILE A 88 -0.51 -11.38 -2.23
N GLY A 89 -0.91 -11.29 -3.50
CA GLY A 89 -0.14 -11.73 -4.64
C GLY A 89 0.42 -10.54 -5.41
N GLY A 90 0.12 -10.51 -6.71
CA GLY A 90 0.52 -9.42 -7.60
C GLY A 90 0.22 -9.77 -9.06
N PRO A 91 0.29 -8.80 -9.97
CA PRO A 91 0.06 -9.04 -11.40
C PRO A 91 1.12 -9.94 -12.03
N HIS A 92 2.30 -10.10 -11.40
CA HIS A 92 3.43 -10.80 -12.00
C HIS A 92 3.16 -12.29 -12.26
N ILE A 93 2.52 -12.99 -11.32
CA ILE A 93 2.14 -14.42 -11.47
C ILE A 93 0.66 -14.54 -11.86
N GLY A 94 -0.17 -13.58 -11.44
CA GLY A 94 -1.60 -13.56 -11.76
C GLY A 94 -2.49 -13.98 -10.59
N TYR A 95 -3.74 -14.29 -10.91
CA TYR A 95 -4.81 -14.46 -9.92
C TYR A 95 -4.65 -15.72 -9.06
N ASP A 96 -5.13 -15.62 -7.82
CA ASP A 96 -5.15 -16.69 -6.80
C ASP A 96 -3.76 -17.20 -6.37
N MET A 97 -2.70 -16.46 -6.68
CA MET A 97 -1.32 -16.81 -6.37
C MET A 97 -0.75 -15.86 -5.32
N VAL A 98 -1.01 -16.15 -4.05
CA VAL A 98 -0.44 -15.43 -2.90
C VAL A 98 1.06 -15.74 -2.75
N TRP A 99 1.84 -14.76 -2.32
CA TRP A 99 3.28 -14.93 -2.13
C TRP A 99 3.62 -15.05 -0.64
N PRO A 100 4.56 -15.93 -0.25
CA PRO A 100 4.96 -16.08 1.16
C PRO A 100 5.83 -14.97 1.77
N MET A 101 6.27 -13.95 1.00
CA MET A 101 7.10 -12.84 1.51
C MET A 101 6.41 -12.12 2.66
#